data_AF-A0A3M8CQ83-F1
#
_entry.id   AF-A0A3M8CQ83-F1
#
_cell.length_a   1.000
_cell.length_b   1.000
_cell.length_c   1.000
_cell.angle_alpha   90.00
_cell.angle_beta   90.00
_cell.angle_gamma   90.00
#
_symmetry.space_group_name_H-M   'P 1'
#
loop_
_entity.id
_entity.type
_entity.pdbx_description
1 polymer ?
#
loop_
_entity_poly.entity_id
_entity_poly.type
_entity_poly.pdbx_seq_one_letter_code
_entity_poly.pdbx_strand_id
1 'polypeptide(L)'
;MRQQYSFIAVVLSLDEEKVIFDLYQGTAPSSHDRDLLKHKATLPRHYFDTLIYAGVLLAQGETHYQVLPQKPASIGMNIRSLGNIVLFDMCFSPQTYKLWQNTDAVLEDISLPADIFEEYVYRLGAISRFRYLGRVEDPQVATQLGENDMIEFKRDFLLSKSGIIKTVVAFANSNNGNLFLGITDEGEIVGVNHEIEQYGDPDKYLLAITQYIQDKTSPFLTPFPKISLKKVMDKYVVAIFVEVSSELICGLDKNGEKYVVIRTNNRSVLVKDPHQIGEIYVKRKLGSEISRRLGLL
;
A
#
# COMPACT_ATOMS: atom_id res chain seq x y z
N MET A 1 25.97 -4.37 -15.84
CA MET A 1 24.67 -4.41 -16.54
C MET A 1 23.65 -5.01 -15.58
N ARG A 2 22.59 -4.27 -15.24
CA ARG A 2 21.55 -4.66 -14.26
C ARG A 2 20.69 -5.81 -14.81
N GLN A 3 20.27 -6.73 -13.94
CA GLN A 3 19.14 -7.62 -14.22
C GLN A 3 17.84 -6.87 -13.92
N GLN A 4 17.02 -6.65 -14.93
CA GLN A 4 15.67 -6.08 -14.80
C GLN A 4 14.67 -7.23 -14.87
N TYR A 5 13.82 -7.37 -13.84
CA TYR A 5 12.78 -8.38 -13.84
C TYR A 5 11.63 -7.96 -14.75
N SER A 6 11.14 -8.92 -15.53
CA SER A 6 9.95 -8.75 -16.36
C SER A 6 9.13 -10.02 -16.32
N PHE A 7 7.82 -9.87 -16.46
CA PHE A 7 6.99 -10.98 -16.86
C PHE A 7 7.37 -11.33 -18.30
N ILE A 8 7.46 -12.62 -18.58
CA ILE A 8 7.72 -13.15 -19.91
C ILE A 8 6.50 -13.99 -20.29
N ALA A 9 5.79 -13.57 -21.33
CA ALA A 9 4.69 -14.34 -21.90
C ALA A 9 5.18 -15.12 -23.11
N VAL A 10 5.22 -16.44 -23.02
CA VAL A 10 5.39 -17.30 -24.18
C VAL A 10 4.01 -17.51 -24.80
N VAL A 11 3.75 -16.83 -25.92
CA VAL A 11 2.44 -16.84 -26.58
C VAL A 11 2.19 -18.21 -27.21
N LEU A 12 1.11 -18.86 -26.79
CA LEU A 12 0.66 -20.16 -27.29
C LEU A 12 -0.40 -20.01 -28.38
N SER A 13 -1.28 -19.01 -28.23
CA SER A 13 -2.35 -18.70 -29.19
C SER A 13 -2.77 -17.23 -29.07
N LEU A 14 -3.13 -16.64 -30.21
CA LEU A 14 -3.57 -15.26 -30.34
C LEU A 14 -4.80 -15.21 -31.27
N ASP A 15 -5.88 -14.61 -30.80
CA ASP A 15 -7.02 -14.21 -31.63
C ASP A 15 -7.29 -12.70 -31.50
N GLU A 16 -8.40 -12.21 -32.04
CA GLU A 16 -8.75 -10.79 -31.99
C GLU A 16 -9.10 -10.28 -30.59
N GLU A 17 -9.60 -11.15 -29.70
CA GLU A 17 -10.14 -10.78 -28.40
C GLU A 17 -9.23 -11.13 -27.22
N LYS A 18 -8.45 -12.22 -27.31
CA LYS A 18 -7.66 -12.78 -26.20
C LYS A 18 -6.31 -13.35 -26.65
N VAL A 19 -5.44 -13.49 -25.65
CA VAL A 19 -4.11 -14.10 -25.76
C VAL A 19 -4.04 -15.25 -24.75
N ILE A 20 -3.58 -16.42 -25.22
CA ILE A 20 -3.26 -17.57 -24.37
C ILE A 20 -1.75 -17.73 -24.34
N PHE A 21 -1.16 -17.80 -23.16
CA PHE A 21 0.28 -17.77 -22.98
C PHE A 21 0.72 -18.51 -21.72
N ASP A 22 1.95 -18.99 -21.70
CA ASP A 22 2.63 -19.35 -20.46
C ASP A 22 3.29 -18.10 -19.88
N LEU A 23 3.04 -17.82 -18.61
CA LEU A 23 3.57 -16.69 -17.88
C LEU A 23 4.76 -17.13 -17.03
N TYR A 24 5.88 -16.48 -17.24
CA TYR A 24 7.10 -16.65 -16.45
C TYR A 24 7.48 -15.33 -15.79
N GLN A 25 8.28 -15.40 -14.73
CA GLN A 25 9.10 -14.30 -14.25
C GLN A 25 10.55 -14.60 -14.62
N GLY A 26 11.30 -13.57 -15.00
CA GLY A 26 12.71 -13.75 -15.31
C GLY A 26 13.41 -12.41 -15.50
N THR A 27 14.71 -12.47 -15.74
CA THR A 27 15.54 -11.28 -15.97
C THR A 27 15.74 -11.05 -17.47
N ALA A 28 15.36 -9.88 -17.97
CA ALA A 28 15.67 -9.51 -19.35
C ALA A 28 17.15 -9.13 -19.45
N PRO A 29 17.93 -9.61 -20.45
CA PRO A 29 17.51 -10.39 -21.63
C PRO A 29 17.77 -11.91 -21.55
N SER A 30 18.12 -12.50 -20.39
CA SER A 30 18.47 -13.93 -20.34
C SER A 30 17.23 -14.82 -20.47
N SER A 31 17.19 -15.68 -21.49
CA SER A 31 16.12 -16.65 -21.72
C SER A 31 16.24 -17.93 -20.87
N HIS A 32 17.35 -18.11 -20.17
CA HIS A 32 17.70 -19.36 -19.50
C HIS A 32 17.33 -19.42 -18.02
N ASP A 33 17.12 -18.29 -17.36
CA ASP A 33 16.80 -18.21 -15.93
C ASP A 33 15.44 -17.53 -15.75
N ARG A 34 14.39 -18.36 -15.77
CA ARG A 34 12.99 -17.93 -15.63
C ARG A 34 12.18 -18.96 -14.86
N ASP A 35 11.33 -18.47 -13.97
CA ASP A 35 10.41 -19.27 -13.18
C ASP A 35 9.02 -19.25 -13.80
N LEU A 36 8.43 -20.42 -14.04
CA LEU A 36 7.06 -20.51 -14.52
C LEU A 36 6.11 -20.08 -13.40
N LEU A 37 5.35 -19.02 -13.64
CA LEU A 37 4.32 -18.54 -12.73
C LEU A 37 2.96 -19.16 -13.03
N LYS A 38 2.60 -19.26 -14.32
CA LYS A 38 1.29 -19.79 -14.72
C LYS A 38 1.35 -20.42 -16.10
N HIS A 39 0.84 -21.63 -16.21
CA HIS A 39 0.70 -22.34 -17.49
C HIS A 39 -0.65 -22.04 -18.12
N LYS A 40 -0.69 -21.80 -19.44
CA LYS A 40 -1.89 -21.49 -20.23
C LYS A 40 -2.77 -20.39 -19.61
N ALA A 41 -2.15 -19.33 -19.12
CA ALA A 41 -2.85 -18.11 -18.73
C ALA A 41 -3.61 -17.53 -19.93
N THR A 42 -4.76 -16.90 -19.66
CA THR A 42 -5.57 -16.24 -20.68
C THR A 42 -5.86 -14.80 -20.24
N LEU A 43 -5.66 -13.84 -21.14
CA LEU A 43 -6.08 -12.46 -20.93
C LEU A 43 -6.77 -11.91 -22.18
N PRO A 44 -7.77 -11.03 -22.03
CA PRO A 44 -8.20 -10.17 -23.13
C PRO A 44 -6.99 -9.41 -23.71
N ARG A 45 -6.90 -9.35 -25.04
CA ARG A 45 -5.75 -8.83 -25.77
C ARG A 45 -5.37 -7.42 -25.36
N HIS A 46 -6.36 -6.56 -25.14
CA HIS A 46 -6.11 -5.19 -24.73
C HIS A 46 -5.44 -5.08 -23.34
N TYR A 47 -5.75 -5.95 -22.37
CA TYR A 47 -5.06 -5.97 -21.08
C TYR A 47 -3.64 -6.53 -21.19
N PHE A 48 -3.44 -7.53 -22.03
CA PHE A 48 -2.11 -8.05 -22.36
C PHE A 48 -1.23 -6.95 -22.98
N ASP A 49 -1.78 -6.20 -23.93
CA ASP A 49 -1.14 -5.04 -24.56
C ASP A 49 -0.80 -3.93 -23.54
N THR A 50 -1.69 -3.68 -22.56
CA THR A 50 -1.41 -2.75 -21.45
C THR A 50 -0.17 -3.16 -20.65
N LEU A 51 0.00 -4.46 -20.35
CA LEU A 51 1.17 -4.96 -19.62
C LEU A 51 2.47 -4.79 -20.42
N ILE A 52 2.43 -4.97 -21.74
CA ILE A 52 3.58 -4.72 -22.61
C ILE A 52 3.90 -3.23 -22.65
N TYR A 53 2.90 -2.38 -22.83
CA TYR A 53 3.09 -0.93 -22.89
C TYR A 53 3.65 -0.35 -21.59
N ALA A 54 3.19 -0.87 -20.43
CA ALA A 54 3.74 -0.53 -19.12
C ALA A 54 5.20 -1.03 -18.92
N GLY A 55 5.74 -1.74 -19.91
CA GLY A 55 7.09 -2.29 -19.90
C GLY A 55 7.28 -3.40 -18.88
N VAL A 56 6.20 -4.00 -18.33
CA VAL A 56 6.30 -5.08 -17.35
C VAL A 56 6.25 -6.46 -17.97
N LEU A 57 5.72 -6.59 -19.18
CA LEU A 57 5.56 -7.84 -19.90
C LEU A 57 6.35 -7.83 -21.21
N LEU A 58 7.08 -8.91 -21.46
CA LEU A 58 7.74 -9.21 -22.72
C LEU A 58 7.05 -10.38 -23.39
N ALA A 59 6.54 -10.20 -24.60
CA ALA A 59 6.00 -11.29 -25.40
C ALA A 59 7.12 -12.02 -26.15
N GLN A 60 7.12 -13.36 -26.08
CA GLN A 60 8.02 -14.27 -26.76
C GLN A 60 7.22 -15.37 -27.48
N GLY A 61 7.83 -15.98 -28.49
CA GLY A 61 7.23 -17.07 -29.28
C GLY A 61 7.66 -17.00 -30.74
N GLU A 62 7.25 -17.99 -31.54
CA GLU A 62 7.52 -17.99 -32.99
C GLU A 62 6.75 -16.89 -33.73
N THR A 63 5.63 -16.43 -33.16
CA THR A 63 4.78 -15.39 -33.73
C THR A 63 5.26 -14.00 -33.29
N HIS A 64 5.50 -13.10 -34.25
CA HIS A 64 5.78 -11.69 -33.94
C HIS A 64 4.53 -11.03 -33.35
N TYR A 65 4.51 -10.81 -32.04
CA TYR A 65 3.38 -10.19 -31.36
C TYR A 65 3.32 -8.69 -31.68
N GLN A 66 2.18 -8.22 -32.20
CA GLN A 66 1.95 -6.80 -32.49
C GLN A 66 0.94 -6.21 -31.49
N VAL A 67 1.43 -5.22 -30.73
CA VAL A 67 0.65 -4.48 -29.73
C VAL A 67 -0.34 -3.55 -30.43
N LEU A 68 -1.61 -3.60 -30.02
CA LEU A 68 -2.64 -2.70 -30.55
C LEU A 68 -2.70 -1.38 -29.76
N PRO A 69 -3.33 -0.32 -30.30
CA PRO A 69 -3.53 0.93 -29.58
C PRO A 69 -4.23 0.71 -28.23
N GLN A 70 -3.74 1.40 -27.19
CA GLN A 70 -4.24 1.22 -25.83
C GLN A 70 -5.73 1.58 -25.70
N LYS A 71 -6.46 0.74 -24.97
CA LYS A 71 -7.75 1.06 -24.37
C LYS A 71 -7.55 1.39 -22.88
N PRO A 72 -8.45 2.17 -22.26
CA PRO A 72 -8.41 2.39 -20.81
C PRO A 72 -8.39 1.06 -20.07
N ALA A 73 -7.43 0.91 -19.17
CA ALA A 73 -7.27 -0.26 -18.33
C ALA A 73 -6.83 0.18 -16.93
N SER A 74 -7.41 -0.45 -15.94
CA SER A 74 -7.07 -0.37 -14.53
C SER A 74 -6.66 -1.76 -14.09
N ILE A 75 -5.56 -1.82 -13.35
CA ILE A 75 -4.98 -3.07 -12.87
C ILE A 75 -4.94 -2.99 -11.35
N GLY A 76 -5.25 -4.10 -10.68
CA GLY A 76 -5.02 -4.20 -9.25
C GLY A 76 -4.56 -5.56 -8.82
N MET A 77 -3.92 -5.59 -7.66
CA MET A 77 -3.36 -6.80 -7.08
C MET A 77 -4.21 -7.24 -5.90
N ASN A 78 -4.98 -8.32 -6.07
CA ASN A 78 -5.74 -8.96 -5.00
C ASN A 78 -4.83 -9.92 -4.22
N ILE A 79 -4.17 -9.43 -3.20
CA ILE A 79 -3.22 -10.25 -2.43
C ILE A 79 -3.98 -11.22 -1.51
N ARG A 80 -3.64 -12.50 -1.63
CA ARG A 80 -4.18 -13.61 -0.84
C ARG A 80 -3.29 -13.97 0.35
N SER A 81 -1.96 -13.82 0.23
CA SER A 81 -1.00 -14.06 1.31
C SER A 81 0.18 -13.11 1.23
N LEU A 82 0.68 -12.68 2.39
CA LEU A 82 1.90 -11.88 2.54
C LEU A 82 2.98 -12.68 3.28
N GLY A 83 4.22 -12.51 2.86
CA GLY A 83 5.42 -13.00 3.53
C GLY A 83 6.63 -12.70 2.66
N ASN A 84 7.68 -13.50 2.78
CA ASN A 84 8.80 -13.44 1.83
C ASN A 84 8.34 -13.72 0.38
N ILE A 85 7.28 -14.53 0.24
CA ILE A 85 6.56 -14.75 -1.02
C ILE A 85 5.13 -14.21 -0.85
N VAL A 86 4.70 -13.39 -1.80
CA VAL A 86 3.36 -12.82 -1.91
C VAL A 86 2.55 -13.65 -2.89
N LEU A 87 1.40 -14.16 -2.44
CA LEU A 87 0.41 -14.82 -3.30
C LEU A 87 -0.69 -13.80 -3.63
N PHE A 88 -1.02 -13.62 -4.90
CA PHE A 88 -2.00 -12.61 -5.33
C PHE A 88 -2.66 -12.95 -6.67
N ASP A 89 -3.76 -12.26 -6.97
CA ASP A 89 -4.38 -12.23 -8.29
C ASP A 89 -4.16 -10.87 -8.94
N MET A 90 -3.90 -10.84 -10.24
CA MET A 90 -3.95 -9.60 -11.02
C MET A 90 -5.37 -9.42 -11.58
N CYS A 91 -6.05 -8.40 -11.12
CA CYS A 91 -7.41 -8.03 -11.50
C CYS A 91 -7.39 -6.90 -12.54
N PHE A 92 -8.19 -7.02 -13.59
CA PHE A 92 -8.25 -6.06 -14.70
C PHE A 92 -9.68 -5.54 -14.91
N SER A 93 -9.81 -4.24 -15.18
CA SER A 93 -11.08 -3.59 -15.50
C SER A 93 -10.82 -2.35 -16.37
N PRO A 94 -11.77 -1.89 -17.21
CA PRO A 94 -11.59 -0.68 -17.99
C PRO A 94 -11.73 0.59 -17.14
N GLN A 95 -12.26 0.47 -15.91
CA GLN A 95 -12.37 1.55 -14.95
C GLN A 95 -11.98 1.13 -13.53
N THR A 96 -11.23 2.00 -12.84
CA THR A 96 -10.75 1.81 -11.46
C THR A 96 -11.84 1.40 -10.47
N TYR A 97 -13.01 2.05 -10.48
CA TYR A 97 -14.05 1.81 -9.46
C TYR A 97 -14.70 0.42 -9.56
N LYS A 98 -14.62 -0.25 -10.72
CA LYS A 98 -15.17 -1.59 -10.94
C LYS A 98 -14.23 -2.71 -10.50
N LEU A 99 -12.96 -2.42 -10.31
CA LEU A 99 -11.89 -3.42 -10.21
C LEU A 99 -12.14 -4.49 -9.12
N TRP A 100 -12.84 -4.11 -8.05
CA TRP A 100 -13.19 -4.99 -6.92
C TRP A 100 -14.65 -5.41 -6.86
N GLN A 101 -15.49 -4.90 -7.76
CA GLN A 101 -16.94 -5.18 -7.78
C GLN A 101 -17.31 -6.11 -8.93
N ASN A 102 -16.72 -5.87 -10.10
CA ASN A 102 -16.99 -6.59 -11.32
C ASN A 102 -15.76 -6.51 -12.22
N THR A 103 -14.80 -7.40 -11.97
CA THR A 103 -13.54 -7.49 -12.68
C THR A 103 -13.75 -8.14 -14.05
N ASP A 104 -13.19 -7.57 -15.12
CA ASP A 104 -13.36 -8.08 -16.49
C ASP A 104 -12.48 -9.30 -16.76
N ALA A 105 -11.28 -9.32 -16.18
CA ALA A 105 -10.35 -10.43 -16.30
C ALA A 105 -9.49 -10.55 -15.04
N VAL A 106 -9.03 -11.77 -14.76
CA VAL A 106 -8.18 -12.06 -13.60
C VAL A 106 -7.07 -13.04 -14.00
N LEU A 107 -5.82 -12.76 -13.62
CA LEU A 107 -4.76 -13.76 -13.55
C LEU A 107 -4.61 -14.20 -12.10
N GLU A 108 -5.13 -15.37 -11.79
CA GLU A 108 -5.20 -15.89 -10.43
C GLU A 108 -3.91 -16.59 -9.99
N ASP A 109 -3.68 -16.68 -8.68
CA ASP A 109 -2.67 -17.55 -8.05
C ASP A 109 -1.24 -17.29 -8.52
N ILE A 110 -0.86 -16.02 -8.64
CA ILE A 110 0.52 -15.63 -8.92
C ILE A 110 1.28 -15.53 -7.60
N SER A 111 2.47 -16.13 -7.53
CA SER A 111 3.36 -16.03 -6.38
C SER A 111 4.68 -15.37 -6.77
N LEU A 112 5.10 -14.34 -6.03
CA LEU A 112 6.36 -13.63 -6.26
C LEU A 112 7.07 -13.32 -4.94
N PRO A 113 8.41 -13.24 -4.92
CA PRO A 113 9.12 -12.56 -3.84
C PRO A 113 8.56 -11.15 -3.58
N ALA A 114 8.49 -10.74 -2.32
CA ALA A 114 7.82 -9.50 -1.91
C ALA A 114 8.41 -8.24 -2.57
N ASP A 115 9.72 -8.18 -2.71
CA ASP A 115 10.43 -7.09 -3.38
C ASP A 115 10.10 -7.02 -4.88
N ILE A 116 10.06 -8.16 -5.56
CA ILE A 116 9.69 -8.26 -6.98
C ILE A 116 8.20 -7.89 -7.16
N PHE A 117 7.34 -8.35 -6.25
CA PHE A 117 5.92 -8.00 -6.24
C PHE A 117 5.72 -6.47 -6.14
N GLU A 118 6.41 -5.81 -5.22
CA GLU A 118 6.36 -4.36 -5.06
C GLU A 118 6.83 -3.62 -6.32
N GLU A 119 7.87 -4.13 -7.00
CA GLU A 119 8.35 -3.55 -8.27
C GLU A 119 7.25 -3.55 -9.34
N TYR A 120 6.52 -4.67 -9.48
CA TYR A 120 5.41 -4.77 -10.43
C TYR A 120 4.23 -3.87 -10.06
N VAL A 121 3.86 -3.80 -8.77
CA VAL A 121 2.79 -2.88 -8.30
C VAL A 121 3.11 -1.45 -8.69
N TYR A 122 4.35 -1.01 -8.44
CA TYR A 122 4.80 0.34 -8.75
C TYR A 122 4.78 0.63 -10.26
N ARG A 123 5.41 -0.24 -11.06
CA ARG A 123 5.53 -0.05 -12.52
C ARG A 123 4.17 -0.07 -13.23
N LEU A 124 3.22 -0.84 -12.71
CA LEU A 124 1.86 -0.90 -13.24
C LEU A 124 0.95 0.24 -12.74
N GLY A 125 1.39 1.02 -11.75
CA GLY A 125 0.49 1.89 -10.99
C GLY A 125 -0.70 1.10 -10.43
N ALA A 126 -0.50 -0.19 -10.13
CA ALA A 126 -1.58 -1.11 -9.83
C ALA A 126 -2.21 -0.76 -8.49
N ILE A 127 -3.54 -0.78 -8.44
CA ILE A 127 -4.28 -0.61 -7.20
C ILE A 127 -4.14 -1.90 -6.43
N SER A 128 -3.24 -1.91 -5.45
CA SER A 128 -3.13 -3.06 -4.58
C SER A 128 -4.27 -3.07 -3.57
N ARG A 129 -4.93 -4.21 -3.37
CA ARG A 129 -5.84 -4.42 -2.23
C ARG A 129 -5.07 -4.28 -0.89
N PHE A 130 -3.74 -4.34 -0.94
CA PHE A 130 -2.82 -4.07 0.16
C PHE A 130 -2.85 -2.67 0.74
N ARG A 131 -3.49 -1.69 0.08
CA ARG A 131 -3.84 -0.47 0.79
C ARG A 131 -4.56 -0.78 2.10
N TYR A 132 -5.25 -1.92 2.21
CA TYR A 132 -5.94 -2.35 3.44
C TYR A 132 -5.34 -3.59 4.12
N LEU A 133 -4.19 -4.12 3.69
CA LEU A 133 -3.62 -5.29 4.38
C LEU A 133 -3.00 -4.87 5.71
N GLY A 134 -3.27 -5.66 6.75
CA GLY A 134 -3.00 -5.28 8.13
C GLY A 134 -4.03 -4.32 8.72
N ARG A 135 -5.06 -3.88 7.97
CA ARG A 135 -6.11 -3.03 8.53
C ARG A 135 -6.98 -3.83 9.50
N VAL A 136 -7.00 -3.37 10.74
CA VAL A 136 -7.87 -3.86 11.80
C VAL A 136 -8.92 -2.78 12.02
N GLU A 137 -10.18 -3.08 11.70
CA GLU A 137 -11.28 -2.13 11.92
C GLU A 137 -11.95 -2.29 13.28
N ASP A 138 -11.88 -3.48 13.87
CA ASP A 138 -12.55 -3.81 15.12
C ASP A 138 -11.63 -3.55 16.32
N PRO A 139 -11.97 -2.63 17.24
CA PRO A 139 -11.19 -2.37 18.43
C PRO A 139 -11.00 -3.60 19.32
N GLN A 140 -11.96 -4.53 19.38
CA GLN A 140 -11.84 -5.74 20.21
C GLN A 140 -10.80 -6.72 19.64
N VAL A 141 -10.71 -6.81 18.31
CA VAL A 141 -9.66 -7.59 17.64
C VAL A 141 -8.31 -6.92 17.87
N ALA A 142 -8.25 -5.59 17.76
CA ALA A 142 -7.02 -4.85 17.98
C ALA A 142 -6.46 -5.05 19.40
N THR A 143 -7.29 -4.97 20.45
CA THR A 143 -6.83 -5.17 21.84
C THR A 143 -6.35 -6.59 22.11
N GLN A 144 -6.91 -7.61 21.46
CA GLN A 144 -6.41 -8.99 21.55
C GLN A 144 -5.03 -9.15 20.91
N LEU A 145 -4.78 -8.45 19.80
CA LEU A 145 -3.47 -8.44 19.12
C LEU A 145 -2.42 -7.60 19.87
N GLY A 146 -2.87 -6.63 20.66
CA GLY A 146 -2.02 -5.68 21.39
C GLY A 146 -1.31 -4.69 20.48
N GLU A 147 -0.60 -3.73 21.09
CA GLU A 147 0.28 -2.82 20.34
C GLU A 147 1.43 -3.60 19.69
N ASN A 148 1.70 -3.30 18.43
CA ASN A 148 2.74 -3.93 17.65
C ASN A 148 3.26 -2.96 16.57
N ASP A 149 3.95 -3.49 15.57
CA ASP A 149 4.48 -2.69 14.46
C ASP A 149 3.39 -2.08 13.57
N MET A 150 2.17 -2.61 13.60
CA MET A 150 1.01 -2.21 12.79
C MET A 150 -0.17 -1.66 13.61
N ILE A 151 -0.12 -1.72 14.95
CA ILE A 151 -1.19 -1.27 15.86
C ILE A 151 -0.60 -0.37 16.93
N GLU A 152 -1.21 0.81 17.10
CA GLU A 152 -0.91 1.76 18.18
C GLU A 152 -2.23 2.17 18.87
N PHE A 153 -2.19 2.28 20.20
CA PHE A 153 -3.27 2.77 21.02
C PHE A 153 -2.97 4.16 21.57
N LYS A 154 -4.00 4.99 21.64
CA LYS A 154 -3.97 6.26 22.34
C LYS A 154 -5.27 6.42 23.11
N ARG A 155 -5.15 6.94 24.33
CA ARG A 155 -6.28 7.06 25.25
C ARG A 155 -7.42 7.89 24.67
N ASP A 156 -7.10 9.02 24.04
CA ASP A 156 -8.05 10.00 23.52
C ASP A 156 -7.39 10.93 22.49
N PHE A 157 -8.14 11.83 21.85
CA PHE A 157 -7.59 12.77 20.88
C PHE A 157 -6.88 13.96 21.56
N LEU A 158 -7.50 14.57 22.57
CA LEU A 158 -7.08 15.87 23.11
C LEU A 158 -5.76 15.80 23.88
N LEU A 159 -5.54 14.75 24.68
CA LEU A 159 -4.31 14.55 25.45
C LEU A 159 -3.20 13.94 24.60
N SER A 160 -3.56 13.26 23.51
CA SER A 160 -2.60 12.48 22.70
C SER A 160 -2.16 13.15 21.40
N LYS A 161 -2.56 14.40 21.14
CA LYS A 161 -2.32 15.13 19.88
C LYS A 161 -0.92 14.95 19.28
N SER A 162 0.14 15.19 20.05
CA SER A 162 1.52 15.03 19.54
C SER A 162 1.88 13.57 19.24
N GLY A 163 1.42 12.63 20.08
CA GLY A 163 1.62 11.19 19.87
C GLY A 163 0.89 10.68 18.63
N ILE A 164 -0.31 11.21 18.36
CA ILE A 164 -1.11 10.90 17.17
C ILE A 164 -0.32 11.29 15.91
N ILE A 165 0.18 12.52 15.81
CA ILE A 165 0.93 12.96 14.62
C ILE A 165 2.22 12.17 14.45
N LYS A 166 2.98 11.93 15.53
CA LYS A 166 4.18 11.08 15.45
C LYS A 166 3.87 9.69 14.90
N THR A 167 2.77 9.09 15.35
CA THR A 167 2.35 7.75 14.93
C THR A 167 1.88 7.75 13.47
N VAL A 168 1.06 8.72 13.07
CA VAL A 168 0.60 8.86 11.69
C VAL A 168 1.78 9.03 10.73
N VAL A 169 2.74 9.90 11.08
CA VAL A 169 3.95 10.11 10.28
C VAL A 169 4.82 8.86 10.24
N ALA A 170 4.98 8.17 11.37
CA ALA A 170 5.75 6.93 11.45
C ALA A 170 5.19 5.84 10.53
N PHE A 171 3.87 5.64 10.55
CA PHE A 171 3.20 4.70 9.65
C PHE A 171 3.38 5.13 8.19
N ALA A 172 3.01 6.37 7.84
CA ALA A 172 3.14 6.86 6.47
C ALA A 172 4.57 6.68 5.88
N ASN A 173 5.61 6.85 6.70
CA ASN A 173 7.01 6.73 6.27
C ASN A 173 7.59 5.32 6.31
N SER A 174 6.92 4.35 6.92
CA SER A 174 7.49 3.02 7.19
C SER A 174 6.63 1.93 6.57
N ASN A 175 5.47 1.68 7.16
CA ASN A 175 4.48 0.69 6.77
C ASN A 175 3.10 1.23 7.13
N ASN A 176 2.05 0.70 6.51
CA ASN A 176 0.67 0.98 6.89
C ASN A 176 0.47 0.75 8.40
N GLY A 177 -0.56 1.34 9.01
CA GLY A 177 -0.83 1.07 10.42
C GLY A 177 -2.20 1.50 10.90
N ASN A 178 -2.61 0.94 12.04
CA ASN A 178 -3.87 1.18 12.72
C ASN A 178 -3.60 1.94 14.00
N LEU A 179 -4.17 3.12 14.10
CA LEU A 179 -4.19 3.92 15.32
C LEU A 179 -5.60 3.92 15.88
N PHE A 180 -5.76 3.52 17.14
CA PHE A 180 -7.03 3.59 17.84
C PHE A 180 -7.01 4.67 18.91
N LEU A 181 -8.03 5.55 18.91
CA LEU A 181 -8.26 6.53 19.97
C LEU A 181 -9.42 6.06 20.86
N GLY A 182 -9.24 6.08 22.18
CA GLY A 182 -10.20 5.51 23.13
C GLY A 182 -9.72 4.19 23.75
N ILE A 183 -8.45 3.84 23.59
CA ILE A 183 -7.82 2.63 24.13
C ILE A 183 -6.56 3.04 24.89
N THR A 184 -6.38 2.57 26.13
CA THR A 184 -5.16 2.85 26.90
C THR A 184 -3.95 2.07 26.36
N ASP A 185 -2.75 2.44 26.81
CA ASP A 185 -1.52 1.75 26.41
C ASP A 185 -1.53 0.27 26.88
N GLU A 186 -2.30 -0.05 27.93
CA GLU A 186 -2.53 -1.42 28.42
C GLU A 186 -3.60 -2.20 27.62
N GLY A 187 -4.20 -1.58 26.58
CA GLY A 187 -5.23 -2.20 25.76
C GLY A 187 -6.65 -2.13 26.36
N GLU A 188 -6.88 -1.31 27.39
CA GLU A 188 -8.23 -1.13 27.95
C GLU A 188 -9.06 -0.17 27.08
N ILE A 189 -10.24 -0.61 26.64
CA ILE A 189 -11.18 0.26 25.91
C ILE A 189 -11.85 1.21 26.90
N VAL A 190 -11.44 2.48 26.91
CA VAL A 190 -12.00 3.56 27.76
C VAL A 190 -13.00 4.44 27.02
N GLY A 191 -12.85 4.54 25.69
CA GLY A 191 -13.71 5.32 24.80
C GLY A 191 -13.44 6.83 24.80
N VAL A 192 -13.97 7.51 23.77
CA VAL A 192 -13.84 8.96 23.55
C VAL A 192 -15.17 9.71 23.72
N ASN A 193 -16.15 9.10 24.40
CA ASN A 193 -17.50 9.67 24.58
C ASN A 193 -17.47 11.10 25.15
N HIS A 194 -16.62 11.33 26.15
CA HIS A 194 -16.46 12.64 26.79
C HIS A 194 -15.99 13.74 25.82
N GLU A 195 -15.13 13.40 24.86
CA GLU A 195 -14.70 14.34 23.82
C GLU A 195 -15.81 14.57 22.81
N ILE A 196 -16.53 13.52 22.40
CA ILE A 196 -17.70 13.67 21.51
C ILE A 196 -18.73 14.63 22.13
N GLU A 197 -19.02 14.50 23.43
CA GLU A 197 -19.89 15.43 24.17
C GLU A 197 -19.35 16.87 24.14
N GLN A 198 -18.04 17.05 24.34
CA GLN A 198 -17.40 18.37 24.28
C GLN A 198 -17.49 19.02 22.89
N TYR A 199 -17.38 18.24 21.82
CA TYR A 199 -17.56 18.70 20.44
C TYR A 199 -19.04 18.83 20.04
N GLY A 200 -19.94 18.24 20.84
CA GLY A 200 -21.39 18.27 20.69
C GLY A 200 -21.94 17.35 19.60
N ASP A 201 -21.08 16.79 18.75
CA ASP A 201 -21.46 15.97 17.61
C ASP A 201 -20.31 15.04 17.16
N PRO A 202 -20.57 13.74 16.89
CA PRO A 202 -19.55 12.80 16.44
C PRO A 202 -18.84 13.19 15.12
N ASP A 203 -19.55 13.75 14.15
CA ASP A 203 -18.99 14.15 12.86
C ASP A 203 -18.07 15.36 13.02
N LYS A 204 -18.44 16.32 13.88
CA LYS A 204 -17.56 17.46 14.24
C LYS A 204 -16.27 16.97 14.91
N TYR A 205 -16.37 15.97 15.76
CA TYR A 205 -15.21 15.37 16.41
C TYR A 205 -14.27 14.68 15.39
N LEU A 206 -14.82 13.86 14.49
CA LEU A 206 -14.05 13.23 13.40
C LEU A 206 -13.42 14.26 12.45
N LEU A 207 -14.15 15.34 12.14
CA LEU A 207 -13.64 16.45 11.33
C LEU A 207 -12.47 17.15 12.01
N ALA A 208 -12.55 17.38 13.32
CA ALA A 208 -11.46 18.00 14.09
C ALA A 208 -10.19 17.15 14.09
N ILE A 209 -10.32 15.82 14.20
CA ILE A 209 -9.18 14.88 14.08
C ILE A 209 -8.58 14.96 12.67
N THR A 210 -9.44 14.91 11.65
CA THR A 210 -9.02 14.95 10.23
C THR A 210 -8.24 16.23 9.93
N GLN A 211 -8.78 17.39 10.31
CA GLN A 211 -8.14 18.68 10.11
C GLN A 211 -6.81 18.76 10.86
N TYR A 212 -6.76 18.28 12.11
CA TYR A 212 -5.54 18.31 12.90
C TYR A 212 -4.42 17.48 12.27
N ILE A 213 -4.72 16.30 11.72
CA ILE A 213 -3.74 15.48 11.00
C ILE A 213 -3.23 16.22 9.76
N GLN A 214 -4.12 16.83 8.98
CA GLN A 214 -3.74 17.59 7.79
C GLN A 214 -2.86 18.80 8.12
N ASP A 215 -3.25 19.59 9.13
CA ASP A 215 -2.53 20.80 9.55
C ASP A 215 -1.15 20.50 10.15
N LYS A 216 -0.96 19.27 10.67
CA LYS A 216 0.28 18.85 11.34
C LYS A 216 1.13 17.89 10.52
N THR A 217 0.83 17.71 9.24
CA THR A 217 1.65 16.93 8.31
C THR A 217 2.08 17.76 7.09
N SER A 218 3.29 17.52 6.59
CA SER A 218 3.84 18.23 5.42
C SER A 218 4.79 17.32 4.63
N PRO A 219 4.63 17.14 3.30
CA PRO A 219 3.53 17.64 2.48
C PRO A 219 2.18 17.06 2.93
N PHE A 220 1.11 17.50 2.29
CA PHE A 220 -0.22 17.05 2.62
C PHE A 220 -0.31 15.52 2.56
N LEU A 221 -0.76 14.89 3.65
CA LEU A 221 -0.70 13.44 3.81
C LEU A 221 -1.55 12.73 2.74
N THR A 222 -0.87 11.97 1.88
CA THR A 222 -1.51 11.13 0.86
C THR A 222 -0.89 9.73 0.85
N PRO A 223 -1.69 8.66 0.73
CA PRO A 223 -3.16 8.63 0.71
C PRO A 223 -3.80 9.16 2.01
N PHE A 224 -5.04 9.64 1.91
CA PHE A 224 -5.78 10.14 3.07
C PHE A 224 -6.06 9.02 4.09
N PRO A 225 -5.79 9.24 5.39
CA PRO A 225 -6.16 8.28 6.43
C PRO A 225 -7.65 7.95 6.40
N LYS A 226 -7.98 6.68 6.62
CA LYS A 226 -9.37 6.24 6.79
C LYS A 226 -9.73 6.33 8.26
N ILE A 227 -10.54 7.32 8.61
CA ILE A 227 -10.98 7.60 9.97
C ILE A 227 -12.43 7.16 10.09
N SER A 228 -12.74 6.36 11.11
CA SER A 228 -14.10 5.89 11.39
C SER A 228 -14.35 5.81 12.88
N LEU A 229 -15.60 6.02 13.29
CA LEU A 229 -16.03 5.82 14.67
C LEU A 229 -16.64 4.42 14.83
N LYS A 230 -16.14 3.66 15.80
CA LYS A 230 -16.60 2.31 16.12
C LYS A 230 -17.22 2.32 17.51
N LYS A 231 -18.37 1.68 17.67
CA LYS A 231 -19.03 1.54 18.96
C LYS A 231 -18.75 0.14 19.51
N VAL A 232 -18.20 0.07 20.72
CA VAL A 232 -17.94 -1.18 21.45
C VAL A 232 -18.64 -1.07 22.80
N MET A 233 -19.70 -1.86 22.99
CA MET A 233 -20.65 -1.68 24.10
C MET A 233 -21.19 -0.24 24.11
N ASP A 234 -21.04 0.50 25.20
CA ASP A 234 -21.45 1.91 25.33
C ASP A 234 -20.31 2.91 25.09
N LYS A 235 -19.15 2.44 24.62
CA LYS A 235 -17.97 3.27 24.38
C LYS A 235 -17.74 3.48 22.89
N TYR A 236 -17.37 4.69 22.52
CA TYR A 236 -16.93 5.03 21.16
C TYR A 236 -15.41 5.00 21.06
N VAL A 237 -14.87 4.40 20.00
CA VAL A 237 -13.44 4.31 19.68
C VAL A 237 -13.23 4.82 18.26
N VAL A 238 -12.25 5.70 18.05
CA VAL A 238 -11.86 6.12 16.69
C VAL A 238 -10.86 5.13 16.14
N ALA A 239 -11.15 4.54 14.99
CA ALA A 239 -10.20 3.73 14.24
C ALA A 239 -9.65 4.57 13.07
N ILE A 240 -8.34 4.81 13.08
CA ILE A 240 -7.60 5.56 12.07
C ILE A 240 -6.65 4.60 11.37
N PHE A 241 -6.87 4.35 10.10
CA PHE A 241 -5.96 3.56 9.29
C PHE A 241 -5.14 4.45 8.38
N VAL A 242 -3.82 4.37 8.51
CA VAL A 242 -2.83 5.17 7.78
C VAL A 242 -2.14 4.27 6.78
N GLU A 243 -2.21 4.65 5.51
CA GLU A 243 -1.51 3.96 4.43
C GLU A 243 -0.07 4.46 4.32
N VAL A 244 0.84 3.60 3.85
CA VAL A 244 2.18 4.03 3.48
C VAL A 244 2.10 5.08 2.37
N SER A 245 2.90 6.13 2.51
CA SER A 245 2.98 7.25 1.57
C SER A 245 4.06 6.99 0.50
N SER A 246 3.82 7.47 -0.71
CA SER A 246 4.83 7.52 -1.78
C SER A 246 5.80 8.70 -1.63
N GLU A 247 5.50 9.62 -0.73
CA GLU A 247 6.38 10.73 -0.37
C GLU A 247 6.85 10.62 1.08
N LEU A 248 8.01 11.20 1.38
CA LEU A 248 8.41 11.43 2.76
C LEU A 248 7.45 12.42 3.41
N ILE A 249 6.77 11.99 4.47
CA ILE A 249 5.89 12.84 5.27
C ILE A 249 6.64 13.33 6.50
N CYS A 250 6.58 14.64 6.75
CA CYS A 250 7.05 15.25 7.99
C CYS A 250 5.87 15.56 8.91
N GLY A 251 6.07 15.41 10.22
CA GLY A 251 5.20 16.03 11.21
C GLY A 251 5.63 17.47 11.47
N LEU A 252 4.69 18.31 11.91
CA LEU A 252 4.96 19.67 12.36
C LEU A 252 4.83 19.74 13.88
N ASP A 253 5.83 20.32 14.53
CA ASP A 253 5.80 20.50 15.98
C ASP A 253 4.92 21.72 16.39
N LYS A 254 5.07 22.18 17.63
CA LYS A 254 4.34 23.36 18.13
C LYS A 254 4.82 24.68 17.51
N ASN A 255 6.07 24.73 17.04
CA ASN A 255 6.68 25.90 16.41
C ASN A 255 6.54 25.86 14.87
N GLY A 256 6.01 24.76 14.31
CA GLY A 256 5.91 24.55 12.87
C GLY A 256 7.18 23.96 12.26
N GLU A 257 8.14 23.51 13.08
CA GLU A 257 9.35 22.85 12.61
C GLU A 257 9.03 21.42 12.16
N LYS A 258 9.62 21.04 11.02
CA LYS A 258 9.44 19.72 10.43
C LYS A 258 10.27 18.68 11.16
N TYR A 259 9.68 17.53 11.42
CA TYR A 259 10.38 16.36 11.94
C TYR A 259 9.98 15.09 11.19
N VAL A 260 10.93 14.16 11.08
CA VAL A 260 10.74 12.87 10.40
C VAL A 260 10.66 11.76 11.44
N VAL A 261 9.65 10.92 11.33
CA VAL A 261 9.48 9.76 12.21
C VAL A 261 9.34 8.51 11.35
N ILE A 262 9.91 7.41 11.81
CA ILE A 262 9.71 6.07 11.27
C ILE A 262 9.21 5.13 12.37
N ARG A 263 8.60 4.03 11.96
CA ARG A 263 8.18 2.93 12.82
C ARG A 263 9.30 1.89 12.85
N THR A 264 9.74 1.52 14.04
CA THR A 264 10.70 0.44 14.26
C THR A 264 10.13 -0.49 15.33
N ASN A 265 9.74 -1.71 14.94
CA ASN A 265 8.91 -2.59 15.77
C ASN A 265 7.69 -1.82 16.29
N ASN A 266 7.39 -1.89 17.59
CA ASN A 266 6.27 -1.17 18.20
C ASN A 266 6.58 0.29 18.63
N ARG A 267 7.58 0.96 18.02
CA ARG A 267 7.95 2.33 18.42
C ARG A 267 8.02 3.30 17.25
N SER A 268 7.57 4.52 17.50
CA SER A 268 7.73 5.67 16.61
C SER A 268 9.02 6.42 16.95
N VAL A 269 10.03 6.31 16.09
CA VAL A 269 11.39 6.83 16.31
C VAL A 269 11.64 8.06 15.47
N LEU A 270 12.08 9.13 16.12
CA LEU A 270 12.50 10.37 15.48
C LEU A 270 13.83 10.16 14.74
N VAL A 271 13.84 10.45 13.44
CA VAL A 271 15.04 10.40 12.60
C VAL A 271 15.62 11.81 12.52
N LYS A 272 16.84 11.99 13.03
CA LYS A 272 17.55 13.28 13.01
C LYS A 272 18.69 13.31 12.01
N ASP A 273 19.24 12.15 11.69
CA ASP A 273 20.40 12.05 10.81
C ASP A 273 19.98 12.39 9.35
N PRO A 274 20.60 13.41 8.71
CA PRO A 274 20.23 13.81 7.36
C PRO A 274 20.44 12.72 6.31
N HIS A 275 21.42 11.83 6.48
CA HIS A 275 21.64 10.73 5.53
C HIS A 275 20.49 9.73 5.61
N GLN A 276 20.08 9.33 6.82
CA GLN A 276 18.91 8.46 7.01
C GLN A 276 17.62 9.07 6.47
N ILE A 277 17.41 10.38 6.67
CA ILE A 277 16.26 11.10 6.09
C ILE A 277 16.32 11.05 4.56
N GLY A 278 17.50 11.29 3.97
CA GLY A 278 17.73 11.18 2.53
C GLY A 278 17.42 9.79 2.00
N GLU A 279 17.86 8.74 2.70
CA GLU A 279 17.54 7.36 2.33
C GLU A 279 16.03 7.11 2.30
N ILE A 280 15.30 7.53 3.33
CA ILE A 280 13.84 7.36 3.41
C ILE A 280 13.17 8.10 2.26
N TYR A 281 13.56 9.35 2.00
CA TYR A 281 13.03 10.15 0.90
C TYR A 281 13.20 9.44 -0.44
N VAL A 282 14.41 8.96 -0.71
CA VAL A 282 14.76 8.28 -1.96
C VAL A 282 14.00 6.95 -2.08
N LYS A 283 13.96 6.14 -1.00
CA LYS A 283 13.16 4.91 -0.94
C LYS A 283 11.68 5.14 -1.25
N ARG A 284 11.07 6.20 -0.71
CA ARG A 284 9.64 6.49 -0.92
C ARG A 284 9.36 6.99 -2.32
N LYS A 285 10.20 7.90 -2.83
CA LYS A 285 9.99 8.55 -4.12
C LYS A 285 10.32 7.65 -5.32
N LEU A 286 11.39 6.86 -5.20
CA LEU A 286 11.91 6.03 -6.30
C LEU A 286 11.68 4.54 -6.07
N GLY A 287 11.33 4.10 -4.85
CA GLY A 287 11.32 2.68 -4.49
C GLY A 287 12.69 2.19 -4.05
N SER A 288 12.73 1.23 -3.12
CA SER A 288 13.96 0.72 -2.50
C SER A 288 14.96 0.13 -3.50
N GLU A 289 14.48 -0.56 -4.53
CA GLU A 289 15.34 -1.23 -5.50
C GLU A 289 15.96 -0.26 -6.51
N ILE A 290 15.17 0.69 -7.05
CA ILE A 290 15.66 1.72 -7.97
C ILE A 290 16.72 2.59 -7.28
N SER A 291 16.49 2.90 -6.01
CA SER A 291 17.40 3.66 -5.16
C SER A 291 18.76 2.99 -4.97
N ARG A 292 18.78 1.70 -4.58
CA ARG A 292 19.99 0.89 -4.44
C ARG A 292 20.72 0.76 -5.79
N ARG A 293 19.96 0.56 -6.86
CA ARG A 293 20.48 0.48 -8.23
C ARG A 293 21.20 1.77 -8.66
N LEU A 294 20.75 2.94 -8.20
CA LEU A 294 21.35 4.25 -8.49
C LEU A 294 22.51 4.62 -7.54
N GLY A 295 22.85 3.74 -6.58
CA GLY A 295 23.89 4.03 -5.57
C GLY A 295 23.49 5.14 -4.59
N LEU A 296 22.18 5.35 -4.40
CA LEU A 296 21.63 6.36 -3.49
C LEU A 296 21.34 5.80 -2.09
N LEU A 297 21.53 4.49 -1.91
CA LEU A 297 21.39 3.69 -0.69
C LEU A 297 22.51 2.67 -0.61
#